data_AF-A0A7X5VHW1-F1
#
_entry.id   AF-A0A7X5VHW1-F1
#
_cell.length_a   1.000
_cell.length_b   1.000
_cell.length_c   1.000
_cell.angle_alpha   90.00
_cell.angle_beta   90.00
_cell.angle_gamma   90.00
#
_symmetry.space_group_name_H-M   'P 1'
#
loop_
_entity.id
_entity.type
_entity.pdbx_description
1 polymer ?
#
loop_
_entity_poly.entity_id
_entity_poly.type
_entity_poly.pdbx_seq_one_letter_code
_entity_poly.pdbx_strand_id
1 'polypeptide(L)'
;MAVLLQFSVSSATRDQFEELDARVGQSMSDAGGPPPGLMSHVVYPDGDGFTVADVWRTESEGMSYMDAVLRLLVAELNLTASETTVRPVWSFARP
;
A
#
# COMPACT_ATOMS: atom_id res chain seq x y z
N MET A 1 -4.97 17.57 -3.05
CA MET A 1 -3.50 17.71 -3.14
C MET A 1 -2.92 16.31 -3.01
N ALA A 2 -1.87 16.00 -3.78
CA ALA A 2 -1.24 14.68 -3.69
C ALA A 2 -0.64 14.45 -2.31
N VAL A 3 -0.64 13.19 -1.88
CA VAL A 3 -0.13 12.76 -0.57
C VAL A 3 0.69 11.48 -0.71
N LEU A 4 1.63 11.30 0.19
CA LEU A 4 2.36 10.06 0.42
C LEU A 4 1.71 9.35 1.60
N LEU A 5 1.13 8.18 1.34
CA LEU A 5 0.70 7.25 2.36
C LEU A 5 1.83 6.25 2.58
N GLN A 6 2.21 6.05 3.84
CA GLN A 6 3.25 5.10 4.20
C GLN A 6 2.88 4.33 5.45
N PHE A 7 3.06 3.01 5.40
CA PHE A 7 2.93 2.11 6.55
C PHE A 7 3.94 0.98 6.39
N SER A 8 4.24 0.32 7.51
CA SER A 8 5.18 -0.79 7.54
C SER A 8 4.49 -2.05 8.07
N VAL A 9 4.94 -3.21 7.61
CA VAL A 9 4.55 -4.51 8.14
C VAL A 9 5.78 -5.13 8.77
N SER A 10 5.73 -5.37 10.08
CA SER A 10 6.85 -5.97 10.84
C SER A 10 6.77 -7.49 10.85
N SER A 11 7.91 -8.14 11.04
CA SER A 11 8.03 -9.60 11.19
C SER A 11 7.40 -10.38 10.04
N ALA A 12 7.57 -9.89 8.82
CA ALA A 12 7.01 -10.48 7.61
C ALA A 12 8.13 -11.06 6.74
N THR A 13 8.00 -12.32 6.33
CA THR A 13 8.92 -12.93 5.39
C THR A 13 8.67 -12.42 3.97
N ARG A 14 9.66 -12.63 3.10
CA ARG A 14 9.52 -12.36 1.67
C ARG A 14 8.35 -13.14 1.05
N ASP A 15 8.18 -14.42 1.41
CA ASP A 15 7.09 -15.25 0.88
C ASP A 15 5.71 -14.72 1.31
N GLN A 16 5.59 -14.21 2.54
CA GLN A 16 4.36 -13.56 3.02
C GLN A 16 4.07 -12.26 2.27
N PHE A 17 5.12 -11.49 1.93
CA PHE A 17 4.97 -10.33 1.07
C PHE A 17 4.54 -10.72 -0.35
N GLU A 18 5.16 -11.74 -0.95
CA GLU A 18 4.81 -12.21 -2.30
C GLU A 18 3.36 -12.71 -2.37
N GLU A 19 2.87 -13.40 -1.32
CA GLU A 19 1.46 -13.77 -1.20
C GLU A 19 0.54 -12.55 -1.07
N LEU A 20 0.92 -11.54 -0.26
CA LEU A 20 0.14 -10.29 -0.16
C LEU A 20 0.07 -9.57 -1.51
N ASP A 21 1.20 -9.44 -2.21
CA ASP A 21 1.30 -8.79 -3.51
C ASP A 21 0.45 -9.52 -4.57
N ALA A 22 0.46 -10.86 -4.56
CA ALA A 22 -0.40 -11.67 -5.42
C ALA A 22 -1.89 -11.41 -5.16
N ARG A 23 -2.33 -11.33 -3.90
CA ARG A 23 -3.73 -11.02 -3.56
C ARG A 23 -4.14 -9.61 -3.92
N VAL A 24 -3.25 -8.64 -3.72
CA VAL A 24 -3.46 -7.25 -4.16
C VAL A 24 -3.58 -7.19 -5.69
N GLY A 25 -2.70 -7.89 -6.41
CA GLY A 25 -2.75 -8.04 -7.86
C GLY A 25 -4.06 -8.64 -8.34
N GLN A 26 -4.55 -9.71 -7.70
CA GLN A 26 -5.85 -10.30 -8.01
C GLN A 26 -7.00 -9.32 -7.75
N SER A 27 -7.00 -8.65 -6.60
CA SER A 27 -8.02 -7.64 -6.26
C SER A 27 -8.07 -6.50 -7.29
N MET A 28 -6.92 -6.02 -7.77
CA MET A 28 -6.85 -5.03 -8.84
C MET A 28 -7.36 -5.56 -10.18
N SER A 29 -7.02 -6.81 -10.53
CA SER A 29 -7.52 -7.45 -11.74
C SER A 29 -9.05 -7.57 -11.73
N ASP A 30 -9.64 -7.99 -10.61
CA ASP A 30 -11.09 -8.12 -10.44
C ASP A 30 -11.81 -6.76 -10.50
N ALA A 31 -11.14 -5.70 -10.03
CA ALA A 31 -11.62 -4.32 -10.11
C ALA A 31 -11.43 -3.68 -11.49
N GLY A 32 -10.76 -4.36 -12.44
CA GLY A 32 -10.51 -3.86 -13.79
C GLY A 32 -9.33 -2.89 -13.92
N GLY A 33 -8.42 -2.85 -12.93
CA GLY A 33 -7.22 -2.04 -12.97
C GLY A 33 -6.74 -1.56 -11.60
N PRO A 34 -5.70 -0.68 -11.58
CA PRO A 34 -5.23 -0.08 -10.34
C PRO A 34 -6.29 0.83 -9.70
N PRO A 35 -6.27 1.00 -8.37
CA PRO A 35 -7.24 1.82 -7.67
C PRO A 35 -7.22 3.28 -8.16
N PRO A 36 -8.40 3.93 -8.31
CA PRO A 36 -8.48 5.31 -8.73
C PRO A 36 -7.65 6.23 -7.83
N GLY A 37 -6.84 7.09 -8.44
CA GLY A 37 -6.04 8.08 -7.72
C GLY A 37 -4.67 7.60 -7.26
N LEU A 38 -4.36 6.30 -7.35
CA LEU A 38 -2.99 5.80 -7.12
C LEU A 38 -2.06 6.34 -8.22
N MET A 39 -0.98 7.00 -7.80
CA MET A 39 -0.03 7.66 -8.69
C MET A 39 1.32 6.94 -8.75
N SER A 40 1.73 6.30 -7.66
CA SER A 40 2.95 5.51 -7.58
C SER A 40 2.81 4.53 -6.43
N HIS A 41 3.38 3.35 -6.60
CA HIS A 41 3.45 2.32 -5.57
C HIS A 41 4.89 1.85 -5.48
N VAL A 42 5.44 1.84 -4.26
CA VAL A 42 6.78 1.34 -3.99
C VAL A 42 6.75 0.53 -2.71
N VAL A 43 7.35 -0.66 -2.76
CA VAL A 43 7.58 -1.50 -1.58
C VAL A 43 9.05 -1.84 -1.50
N TYR A 44 9.58 -1.85 -0.29
CA TYR A 44 10.97 -2.20 -0.04
C TYR A 44 11.11 -2.91 1.31
N PRO A 45 12.11 -3.81 1.46
CA PRO A 45 12.40 -4.44 2.73
C PRO A 45 12.85 -3.38 3.75
N ASP A 46 12.35 -3.49 4.97
CA ASP A 46 12.64 -2.57 6.06
C ASP A 46 12.60 -3.32 7.40
N GLY A 47 13.72 -3.33 8.12
CA GLY A 47 13.88 -4.15 9.32
C GLY A 47 13.66 -5.64 9.07
N ASP A 48 12.75 -6.25 9.85
CA ASP A 48 12.35 -7.65 9.75
C ASP A 48 11.08 -7.86 8.91
N GLY A 49 10.71 -6.87 8.08
CA GLY A 49 9.56 -6.94 7.20
C GLY A 49 9.72 -6.00 6.01
N PHE A 50 8.68 -5.22 5.71
CA PHE A 50 8.66 -4.32 4.56
C PHE A 50 7.87 -3.04 4.81
N THR A 51 8.19 -2.01 4.04
CA THR A 51 7.47 -0.73 4.04
C THR A 51 6.84 -0.49 2.69
N VAL A 52 5.58 -0.06 2.71
CA VAL A 52 4.82 0.36 1.53
C VAL A 52 4.73 1.88 1.53
N ALA A 53 5.04 2.48 0.40
CA ALA A 53 5.04 3.93 0.19
C ALA A 53 4.30 4.26 -1.11
N ASP A 54 3.11 4.83 -0.98
CA ASP A 54 2.22 5.10 -2.08
C ASP A 54 1.96 6.60 -2.25
N VAL A 55 2.08 7.07 -3.48
CA VAL A 55 1.66 8.44 -3.82
C VAL A 55 0.23 8.37 -4.34
N TRP A 56 -0.65 9.13 -3.71
CA TRP A 56 -2.06 9.24 -4.07
C TRP A 56 -2.41 10.66 -4.48
N ARG A 57 -3.39 10.81 -5.37
CA ARG A 57 -3.90 12.12 -5.81
C ARG A 57 -4.59 12.87 -4.68
N THR A 58 -5.27 12.17 -3.78
CA THR A 58 -5.87 12.69 -2.56
C THR A 58 -5.75 11.69 -1.42
N GLU A 59 -5.76 12.18 -0.17
CA GLU A 59 -5.78 11.35 1.03
C GLU A 59 -7.02 10.47 1.11
N SER A 60 -8.19 11.01 0.77
CA SER A 60 -9.44 10.26 0.82
C SER A 60 -9.45 9.05 -0.12
N GLU A 61 -8.89 9.17 -1.33
CA GLU A 61 -8.77 8.05 -2.27
C GLU A 61 -7.86 6.96 -1.69
N GLY A 62 -6.69 7.35 -1.17
CA GLY A 62 -5.73 6.40 -0.60
C GLY A 62 -6.23 5.70 0.67
N MET A 63 -6.80 6.45 1.62
CA MET A 63 -7.34 5.88 2.84
C MET A 63 -8.54 4.96 2.57
N SER A 64 -9.40 5.30 1.61
CA SER A 64 -10.50 4.42 1.21
C SER A 64 -9.99 3.07 0.69
N TYR A 65 -8.92 3.06 -0.11
CA TYR A 65 -8.30 1.83 -0.58
C TYR A 65 -7.62 1.04 0.56
N MET A 66 -6.87 1.73 1.43
CA MET A 66 -6.25 1.12 2.59
C MET A 66 -7.27 0.38 3.45
N ASP A 67 -8.39 1.01 3.76
CA ASP A 67 -9.39 0.46 4.68
C ASP A 67 -10.26 -0.62 4.01
N ALA A 68 -10.60 -0.45 2.73
CA ALA A 68 -11.50 -1.37 2.03
C ALA A 68 -10.80 -2.61 1.47
N VAL A 69 -9.48 -2.55 1.22
CA VAL A 69 -8.74 -3.64 0.55
C VAL A 69 -7.54 -4.05 1.38
N LEU A 70 -6.58 -3.15 1.57
CA LEU A 70 -5.26 -3.54 2.02
C LEU A 70 -5.23 -4.03 3.47
N ARG A 71 -5.95 -3.35 4.38
CA ARG A 71 -6.06 -3.78 5.78
C ARG A 71 -6.74 -5.14 5.92
N LEU A 72 -7.71 -5.46 5.07
CA LEU A 72 -8.37 -6.76 5.09
C LEU A 72 -7.40 -7.87 4.68
N LEU A 73 -6.67 -7.68 3.58
CA LEU A 73 -5.69 -8.65 3.09
C LEU A 73 -4.53 -8.86 4.08
N VAL A 74 -4.03 -7.78 4.70
CA VAL A 74 -3.03 -7.86 5.77
C VAL A 74 -3.54 -8.69 6.94
N ALA A 75 -4.79 -8.46 7.38
CA ALA A 75 -5.40 -9.22 8.47
C ALA A 75 -5.60 -10.70 8.10
N GLU A 76 -6.07 -11.01 6.88
CA GLU A 76 -6.25 -12.38 6.39
C GLU A 76 -4.95 -13.19 6.35
N LEU A 77 -3.82 -12.51 6.13
CA LEU A 77 -2.48 -13.11 6.13
C LEU A 77 -1.83 -13.16 7.51
N ASN A 78 -2.54 -12.78 8.57
CA ASN A 78 -2.04 -12.65 9.93
C ASN A 78 -0.81 -11.75 10.04
N LEU A 79 -0.74 -10.73 9.17
CA LEU A 79 0.30 -9.71 9.19
C LEU A 79 -0.15 -8.54 10.07
N THR A 80 0.83 -7.82 10.65
CA THR A 80 0.58 -6.64 11.46
C THR A 80 1.16 -5.41 10.77
N ALA A 81 0.29 -4.52 10.31
CA ALA A 81 0.68 -3.24 9.75
C ALA A 81 0.70 -2.14 10.83
N SER A 82 1.64 -1.21 10.71
CA SER A 82 1.66 0.03 11.50
C SER A 82 0.47 0.92 11.15
N GLU A 83 0.29 1.98 11.93
CA GLU A 83 -0.57 3.09 11.51
C GLU A 83 -0.07 3.68 10.18
N THR A 84 -1.02 4.12 9.35
CA THR A 84 -0.72 4.76 8.07
C THR A 84 -0.40 6.22 8.32
N THR A 85 0.82 6.61 7.96
CA THR A 85 1.23 8.01 7.97
C THR A 85 0.84 8.67 6.64
N VAL A 86 0.29 9.88 6.72
CA VAL A 86 -0.08 10.68 5.55
C VAL A 86 0.77 11.95 5.52
N ARG A 87 1.42 12.23 4.38
CA ARG A 87 2.24 13.43 4.20
C ARG A 87 1.85 14.16 2.91
N PRO A 88 1.75 15.50 2.91
CA PRO A 88 1.55 16.25 1.67
C PRO A 88 2.76 16.09 0.74
N VAL A 89 2.50 15.95 -0.56
CA VAL A 89 3.55 15.85 -1.59
C VAL A 89 3.68 17.18 -2.31
N TRP A 90 4.84 17.83 -2.16
CA TRP A 90 5.13 19.10 -2.84
C TRP A 90 5.73 18.92 -4.24
N SER A 91 6.43 17.82 -4.47
CA SER A 91 6.99 17.47 -5.77
C SER A 91 6.99 15.96 -5.93
N PHE A 92 6.53 15.50 -7.09
CA PHE A 92 6.57 14.10 -7.49
C PHE A 92 6.85 14.06 -8.99
N ALA A 93 7.99 13.48 -9.35
CA ALA A 93 8.42 13.31 -10.73
C ALA A 93 8.28 11.85 -11.14
N ARG A 94 7.90 11.63 -12.40
CA ARG A 94 7.95 10.32 -13.05
C ARG A 94 9.03 10.37 -14.13
N PRO A 95 9.73 9.25 -14.41
CA PRO A 95 10.70 9.16 -15.50
C PRO A 95 10.12 9.58 -16.86
#